data_AF-A0A7G5FD61-F1
#
_entry.id   AF-A0A7G5FD61-F1
#
_cell.length_a   1.000
_cell.length_b   1.000
_cell.length_c   1.000
_cell.angle_alpha   90.00
_cell.angle_beta   90.00
_cell.angle_gamma   90.00
#
_symmetry.space_group_name_H-M   'P 1'
#
loop_
_entity.id
_entity.type
_entity.pdbx_description
1 polymer ?
#
loop_
_entity_poly.entity_id
_entity_poly.type
_entity_poly.pdbx_seq_one_letter_code
_entity_poly.pdbx_strand_id
1 'polypeptide(L)'
;MAIEFAQTQNHTLGVEWEIALIDPDTRDLVPLADEVIAELADDDLDVRVEREFLSNTVEMVTGVCETVGDAITQLSGGLSAVRDAAARHGARLWASGSHPFANSEQQQVSDKSHYNEILERTQYWGKQMLIWGVHIHVGIASADRVWPIINAMMTKYPHLLALSASSPGWAGRDTGYASNRTMLYQQLPTAGIPYDFKDWDEWSSFVADQKKSGVIDHDGSMHLDIRPAEKWGTIEVRFSDAPTNLRELAAIAALTHCLIVYYDDLLSAGDTLPSLQQWHNNENKWRAARYGMDAIIITTRDTDEVLVTEDLELLLGVLAPIAEKLGCAKELGYVWEIMAGGAAYQRQRAEFERTGNWGTVVDLACTELEEWRP
;
A
#
# COMPACT_ATOMS: atom_id res chain seq x y z
N MET A 1 -23.30 -19.51 5.88
CA MET A 1 -24.10 -18.31 5.52
C MET A 1 -23.18 -17.42 4.71
N ALA A 2 -23.67 -16.81 3.64
CA ALA A 2 -22.90 -15.86 2.85
C ALA A 2 -22.46 -14.70 3.75
N ILE A 3 -21.25 -14.20 3.52
CA ILE A 3 -20.72 -13.06 4.28
C ILE A 3 -21.48 -11.82 3.83
N GLU A 4 -21.94 -11.01 4.79
CA GLU A 4 -22.61 -9.75 4.50
C GLU A 4 -21.58 -8.72 4.03
N PHE A 5 -21.86 -8.08 2.90
CA PHE A 5 -21.07 -6.97 2.39
C PHE A 5 -21.82 -5.66 2.68
N ALA A 6 -21.21 -4.78 3.46
CA ALA A 6 -21.82 -3.54 3.89
C ALA A 6 -22.18 -2.66 2.68
N GLN A 7 -23.30 -1.95 2.78
CA GLN A 7 -23.69 -0.96 1.78
C GLN A 7 -22.88 0.31 1.98
N THR A 8 -22.31 0.83 0.89
CA THR A 8 -21.59 2.10 0.88
C THR A 8 -21.91 2.88 -0.40
N GLN A 9 -21.61 4.18 -0.40
CA GLN A 9 -21.69 4.98 -1.61
C GLN A 9 -20.62 4.48 -2.60
N ASN A 10 -21.06 4.22 -3.83
CA ASN A 10 -20.19 3.69 -4.87
C ASN A 10 -19.04 4.68 -5.17
N HIS A 11 -17.84 4.14 -5.35
CA HIS A 11 -16.62 4.86 -5.75
C HIS A 11 -16.13 5.91 -4.76
N THR A 12 -16.56 5.86 -3.50
CA THR A 12 -15.89 6.60 -2.41
C THR A 12 -14.48 6.07 -2.16
N LEU A 13 -13.61 6.88 -1.59
CA LEU A 13 -12.20 6.59 -1.35
C LEU A 13 -11.86 6.67 0.15
N GLY A 14 -11.06 5.73 0.64
CA GLY A 14 -10.38 5.83 1.93
C GLY A 14 -8.89 5.49 1.75
N VAL A 15 -8.01 6.19 2.46
CA VAL A 15 -6.57 5.98 2.40
C VAL A 15 -6.01 5.81 3.81
N GLU A 16 -5.27 4.73 4.00
CA GLU A 16 -4.47 4.44 5.21
C GLU A 16 -2.99 4.54 4.82
N TRP A 17 -2.21 5.33 5.54
CA TRP A 17 -0.78 5.54 5.26
C TRP A 17 0.03 5.34 6.53
N GLU A 18 0.91 4.35 6.51
CA GLU A 18 1.77 4.00 7.63
C GLU A 18 3.06 4.82 7.56
N ILE A 19 3.39 5.53 8.65
CA ILE A 19 4.55 6.42 8.75
C ILE A 19 5.37 6.03 9.98
N ALA A 20 6.69 5.92 9.83
CA ALA A 20 7.57 5.59 10.94
C ALA A 20 8.11 6.84 11.63
N LEU A 21 8.47 6.66 12.89
CA LEU A 21 9.19 7.62 13.73
C LEU A 21 10.65 7.20 13.84
N ILE A 22 11.56 8.14 13.57
CA ILE A 22 12.99 7.93 13.69
C ILE A 22 13.64 8.96 14.62
N ASP A 23 14.77 8.58 15.21
CA ASP A 23 15.67 9.48 15.90
C ASP A 23 16.47 10.30 14.86
N PRO A 24 16.48 11.64 14.92
CA PRO A 24 17.11 12.48 13.90
C PRO A 24 18.64 12.39 13.87
N ASP A 25 19.28 11.96 14.96
CA ASP A 25 20.74 11.88 15.04
C ASP A 25 21.24 10.52 14.54
N THR A 26 20.62 9.43 14.99
CA THR A 26 20.99 8.05 14.65
C THR A 26 20.35 7.57 13.36
N ARG A 27 19.21 8.16 12.96
CA ARG A 27 18.33 7.73 11.87
C ARG A 27 17.73 6.34 12.08
N ASP A 28 17.77 5.81 13.30
CA ASP A 28 17.12 4.53 13.63
C ASP A 28 15.69 4.76 14.12
N LEU A 29 14.87 3.72 14.10
CA LEU A 29 13.47 3.76 14.52
C LEU A 29 13.35 4.01 16.03
N VAL A 30 12.35 4.81 16.44
CA VAL A 30 12.05 5.08 17.85
C VAL A 30 10.63 4.70 18.20
N PRO A 31 10.39 4.04 19.35
CA PRO A 31 9.07 3.54 19.74
C PRO A 31 8.23 4.64 20.41
N LEU A 32 7.96 5.74 19.70
CA LEU A 32 7.29 6.94 20.24
C LEU A 32 5.86 7.15 19.70
N ALA A 33 5.26 6.14 19.04
CA ALA A 33 3.94 6.30 18.43
C ALA A 33 2.85 6.59 19.47
N ASP A 34 2.95 5.97 20.65
CA ASP A 34 1.99 6.13 21.73
C ASP A 34 1.95 7.55 22.27
N GLU A 35 3.12 8.15 22.48
CA GLU A 35 3.29 9.52 22.93
C GLU A 35 2.75 10.51 21.91
N VAL A 36 3.10 10.32 20.63
CA VAL A 36 2.63 11.18 19.52
C VAL A 36 1.11 11.11 19.40
N ILE A 37 0.52 9.91 19.44
CA ILE A 37 -0.93 9.73 19.35
C ILE A 37 -1.64 10.32 20.57
N ALA A 38 -1.09 10.13 21.77
CA ALA A 38 -1.67 10.68 22.99
C ALA A 38 -1.67 12.21 23.00
N GLU A 39 -0.65 12.85 22.43
CA GLU A 39 -0.59 14.31 22.31
C GLU A 39 -1.66 14.87 21.36
N LEU A 40 -2.00 14.13 20.31
CA LEU A 40 -3.01 14.52 19.32
C LEU A 40 -4.44 14.09 19.67
N ALA A 41 -4.65 13.44 20.83
CA ALA A 41 -5.93 12.79 21.15
C ALA A 41 -7.12 13.78 21.25
N ASP A 42 -6.84 15.04 21.60
CA ASP A 42 -7.84 16.11 21.71
C ASP A 42 -7.89 17.03 20.48
N ASP A 43 -7.05 16.79 19.47
CA ASP A 43 -7.01 17.59 18.25
C ASP A 43 -8.15 17.17 17.30
N ASP A 44 -8.85 18.16 16.73
CA ASP A 44 -9.89 17.95 15.73
C ASP A 44 -9.26 17.82 14.34
N LEU A 45 -8.75 16.62 14.05
CA LEU A 45 -8.12 16.27 12.77
C LEU A 45 -9.13 15.58 11.84
N ASP A 46 -9.04 15.90 10.55
CA ASP A 46 -9.84 15.21 9.52
C ASP A 46 -9.38 13.76 9.25
N VAL A 47 -8.24 13.36 9.83
CA VAL A 47 -7.73 11.99 9.81
C VAL A 47 -7.80 11.39 11.21
N ARG A 48 -7.99 10.07 11.29
CA ARG A 48 -7.66 9.34 12.51
C ARG A 48 -6.18 8.99 12.51
N VAL A 49 -5.57 9.10 13.69
CA VAL A 49 -4.18 8.74 13.92
C VAL A 49 -4.19 7.52 14.85
N GLU A 50 -3.85 6.36 14.31
CA GLU A 50 -4.00 5.07 14.98
C GLU A 50 -2.65 4.40 15.25
N ARG A 51 -2.68 3.48 16.22
CA ARG A 51 -1.53 2.63 16.58
C ARG A 51 -1.46 1.44 15.64
N GLU A 52 -0.29 1.22 15.07
CA GLU A 52 0.00 0.03 14.26
C GLU A 52 0.72 -1.07 15.07
N PHE A 53 1.02 -2.21 14.44
CA PHE A 53 1.75 -3.34 15.01
C PHE A 53 3.03 -2.94 15.75
N LEU A 54 3.83 -2.04 15.18
CA LEU A 54 5.08 -1.56 15.77
C LEU A 54 4.87 -0.24 16.51
N SER A 55 5.47 -0.10 17.69
CA SER A 55 5.40 1.14 18.48
C SER A 55 6.17 2.32 17.89
N ASN A 56 6.86 2.10 16.77
CA ASN A 56 7.54 3.13 16.00
C ASN A 56 6.68 3.69 14.85
N THR A 57 5.44 3.23 14.71
CA THR A 57 4.60 3.53 13.55
C THR A 57 3.32 4.22 13.95
N VAL A 58 3.01 5.28 13.23
CA VAL A 58 1.73 5.97 13.25
C VAL A 58 1.01 5.67 11.94
N GLU A 59 -0.22 5.17 12.02
CA GLU A 59 -1.09 4.99 10.87
C GLU A 59 -2.04 6.19 10.75
N MET A 60 -2.03 6.84 9.60
CA MET A 60 -2.97 7.92 9.28
C MET A 60 -4.09 7.41 8.40
N VAL A 61 -5.33 7.53 8.87
CA VAL A 61 -6.53 7.01 8.20
C VAL A 61 -7.47 8.15 7.86
N THR A 62 -7.78 8.36 6.58
CA THR A 62 -8.75 9.38 6.16
C THR A 62 -10.18 9.04 6.58
N GLY A 63 -11.05 10.05 6.56
CA GLY A 63 -12.48 9.81 6.43
C GLY A 63 -12.83 9.17 5.08
N VAL A 64 -14.14 8.95 4.86
CA VAL A 64 -14.66 8.57 3.54
C VAL A 64 -14.66 9.80 2.64
N CYS A 65 -13.85 9.78 1.59
CA CYS A 65 -13.62 10.87 0.65
C CYS A 65 -14.35 10.66 -0.66
N GLU A 66 -14.75 11.74 -1.33
CA GLU A 66 -15.34 11.68 -2.68
C GLU A 66 -14.25 11.73 -3.77
N THR A 67 -13.17 12.48 -3.53
CA THR A 67 -12.06 12.61 -4.47
C THR A 67 -10.72 12.28 -3.81
N VAL A 68 -9.72 11.99 -4.65
CA VAL A 68 -8.32 11.85 -4.22
C VAL A 68 -7.80 13.16 -3.61
N GLY A 69 -8.21 14.30 -4.17
CA GLY A 69 -7.83 15.62 -3.64
C GLY A 69 -8.28 15.84 -2.20
N ASP A 70 -9.48 15.36 -1.84
CA ASP A 70 -9.99 15.42 -0.46
C ASP A 70 -9.13 14.58 0.47
N ALA A 71 -8.85 13.33 0.10
CA ALA A 71 -8.01 12.41 0.89
C ALA A 71 -6.61 13.01 1.12
N ILE A 72 -5.98 13.55 0.07
CA ILE A 72 -4.65 14.16 0.18
C ILE A 72 -4.69 15.45 1.02
N THR A 73 -5.77 16.22 0.98
CA THR A 73 -5.95 17.38 1.85
C THR A 73 -6.00 16.97 3.32
N GLN A 74 -6.81 15.97 3.66
CA GLN A 74 -6.91 15.44 5.03
C GLN A 74 -5.54 14.92 5.51
N LEU A 75 -4.87 14.09 4.69
CA LEU A 75 -3.54 13.56 5.00
C LEU A 75 -2.49 14.66 5.14
N SER A 76 -2.54 15.73 4.35
CA SER A 76 -1.58 16.84 4.50
C SER A 76 -1.72 17.59 5.83
N GLY A 77 -2.96 17.78 6.29
CA GLY A 77 -3.26 18.39 7.58
C GLY A 77 -2.80 17.49 8.74
N GLY A 78 -3.19 16.22 8.70
CA GLY A 78 -2.78 15.22 9.68
C GLY A 78 -1.26 15.05 9.77
N LEU A 79 -0.58 14.99 8.62
CA LEU A 79 0.88 14.81 8.56
C LEU A 79 1.60 15.99 9.22
N SER A 80 1.08 17.20 9.04
CA SER A 80 1.63 18.39 9.69
C SER A 80 1.48 18.31 11.20
N ALA A 81 0.32 17.90 11.70
CA ALA A 81 0.07 17.73 13.14
C ALA A 81 0.95 16.62 13.74
N VAL A 82 1.03 15.46 13.10
CA VAL A 82 1.87 14.31 13.51
C VAL A 82 3.34 14.69 13.51
N ARG A 83 3.82 15.46 12.51
CA ARG A 83 5.20 15.94 12.46
C ARG A 83 5.52 16.86 13.63
N ASP A 84 4.63 17.81 13.90
CA ASP A 84 4.85 18.79 14.96
C ASP A 84 4.83 18.12 16.35
N ALA A 85 3.98 17.12 16.55
CA ALA A 85 3.96 16.30 17.76
C ALA A 85 5.23 15.43 17.89
N ALA A 86 5.61 14.70 16.84
CA ALA A 86 6.84 13.92 16.81
C ALA A 86 8.08 14.77 17.15
N ALA A 87 8.18 15.97 16.58
CA ALA A 87 9.28 16.89 16.84
C ALA A 87 9.37 17.33 18.31
N ARG A 88 8.23 17.52 19.00
CA ARG A 88 8.19 17.85 20.45
C ARG A 88 8.68 16.69 21.31
N HIS A 89 8.51 15.45 20.83
CA HIS A 89 9.05 14.24 21.45
C HIS A 89 10.48 13.90 21.00
N GLY A 90 11.11 14.75 20.17
CA GLY A 90 12.48 14.54 19.68
C GLY A 90 12.60 13.52 18.54
N ALA A 91 11.49 13.15 17.91
CA ALA A 91 11.44 12.28 16.74
C ALA A 91 11.28 13.06 15.43
N ARG A 92 11.61 12.41 14.31
CA ARG A 92 11.34 12.87 12.95
C ARG A 92 10.48 11.84 12.23
N LEU A 93 9.63 12.30 11.31
CA LEU A 93 8.84 11.40 10.47
C LEU A 93 9.67 10.86 9.32
N TRP A 94 9.40 9.61 8.95
CA TRP A 94 10.00 8.94 7.81
C TRP A 94 8.98 7.97 7.19
N ALA A 95 8.91 7.92 5.86
CA ALA A 95 8.02 7.03 5.14
C ALA A 95 8.76 6.35 3.99
N SER A 96 8.67 5.02 3.94
CA SER A 96 9.18 4.16 2.87
C SER A 96 8.77 2.71 3.13
N GLY A 97 8.82 1.85 2.12
CA GLY A 97 8.37 0.46 2.25
C GLY A 97 9.12 -0.38 3.29
N SER A 98 10.40 -0.10 3.55
CA SER A 98 11.20 -0.75 4.59
C SER A 98 12.37 0.10 5.04
N HIS A 99 12.76 -0.01 6.31
CA HIS A 99 13.88 0.75 6.84
C HIS A 99 15.20 0.09 6.40
N PRO A 100 16.16 0.85 5.84
CA PRO A 100 17.31 0.25 5.16
C PRO A 100 18.28 -0.49 6.07
N PHE A 101 18.37 -0.13 7.36
CA PHE A 101 19.34 -0.71 8.30
C PHE A 101 18.82 -0.97 9.71
N ALA A 102 17.55 -0.65 10.01
CA ALA A 102 17.03 -0.85 11.36
C ALA A 102 17.06 -2.34 11.71
N ASN A 103 17.41 -2.64 12.96
CA ASN A 103 17.43 -4.03 13.42
C ASN A 103 16.02 -4.45 13.83
N SER A 104 15.42 -5.36 13.08
CA SER A 104 14.07 -5.87 13.31
C SER A 104 13.93 -6.62 14.63
N GLU A 105 14.98 -7.25 15.13
CA GLU A 105 14.95 -7.97 16.42
C GLU A 105 14.93 -7.04 17.64
N GLN A 106 15.22 -5.75 17.45
CA GLN A 106 15.28 -4.75 18.52
C GLN A 106 14.02 -3.87 18.59
N GLN A 107 13.06 -4.05 17.68
CA GLN A 107 11.87 -3.22 17.62
C GLN A 107 10.80 -3.66 18.62
N GLN A 108 10.10 -2.68 19.19
CA GLN A 108 9.01 -2.90 20.14
C GLN A 108 7.68 -3.04 19.41
N VAL A 109 6.89 -4.03 19.83
CA VAL A 109 5.52 -4.24 19.36
C VAL A 109 4.57 -3.51 20.28
N SER A 110 3.54 -2.92 19.70
CA SER A 110 2.51 -2.19 20.44
C SER A 110 1.75 -3.11 21.41
N ASP A 111 1.36 -2.57 22.56
CA ASP A 111 0.61 -3.28 23.60
C ASP A 111 -0.83 -3.62 23.15
N LYS A 112 -0.99 -4.66 22.33
CA LYS A 112 -2.27 -5.33 22.04
C LYS A 112 -2.07 -6.84 22.12
N SER A 113 -2.93 -7.53 22.87
CA SER A 113 -2.84 -8.98 23.11
C SER A 113 -2.75 -9.81 21.83
N HIS A 114 -3.42 -9.37 20.76
CA HIS A 114 -3.46 -10.08 19.49
C HIS A 114 -2.11 -10.04 18.72
N TYR A 115 -1.31 -8.97 18.84
CA TYR A 115 -0.03 -8.89 18.13
C TYR A 115 1.01 -9.90 18.65
N ASN A 116 0.93 -10.28 19.93
CA ASN A 116 1.74 -11.36 20.49
C ASN A 116 1.39 -12.73 19.89
N GLU A 117 0.12 -12.98 19.60
CA GLU A 117 -0.33 -14.22 18.93
C GLU A 117 0.19 -14.29 17.49
N ILE A 118 0.18 -13.16 16.76
CA ILE A 118 0.78 -13.07 15.42
C ILE A 118 2.27 -13.41 15.48
N LEU A 119 3.04 -12.82 16.41
CA LEU A 119 4.46 -13.11 16.56
C LEU A 119 4.73 -14.58 16.91
N GLU A 120 3.94 -15.16 17.82
CA GLU A 120 4.07 -16.57 18.20
C GLU A 120 3.80 -17.48 16.99
N ARG A 121 2.81 -17.16 16.17
CA ARG A 121 2.47 -17.95 14.98
C ARG A 121 3.48 -17.82 13.84
N THR A 122 4.04 -16.63 13.64
CA THR A 122 4.86 -16.29 12.45
C THR A 122 6.37 -16.36 12.70
N GLN A 123 6.78 -16.39 13.98
CA GLN A 123 8.15 -16.61 14.44
C GLN A 123 9.16 -15.72 13.70
N TYR A 124 10.12 -16.32 13.00
CA TYR A 124 11.21 -15.62 12.32
C TYR A 124 10.68 -14.52 11.40
N TRP A 125 9.67 -14.83 10.56
CA TRP A 125 9.16 -13.89 9.57
C TRP A 125 8.38 -12.74 10.19
N GLY A 126 7.57 -12.99 11.22
CA GLY A 126 6.88 -11.91 11.95
C GLY A 126 7.84 -10.89 12.54
N LYS A 127 8.99 -11.35 13.05
CA LYS A 127 10.05 -10.48 13.57
C LYS A 127 10.81 -9.70 12.49
N GLN A 128 10.57 -9.97 11.20
CA GLN A 128 11.15 -9.21 10.10
C GLN A 128 10.18 -8.15 9.53
N MET A 129 8.99 -7.96 10.09
CA MET A 129 7.96 -7.07 9.52
C MET A 129 8.21 -5.58 9.82
N LEU A 130 9.41 -5.07 9.54
CA LEU A 130 9.69 -3.62 9.51
C LEU A 130 9.36 -3.07 8.13
N ILE A 131 8.07 -3.06 7.85
CA ILE A 131 7.53 -2.70 6.55
C ILE A 131 6.37 -1.72 6.71
N TRP A 132 6.26 -0.78 5.79
CA TRP A 132 5.21 0.23 5.78
C TRP A 132 4.51 0.28 4.43
N GLY A 133 3.19 0.36 4.44
CA GLY A 133 2.35 0.36 3.25
C GLY A 133 1.46 1.59 3.13
N VAL A 134 0.74 1.61 2.01
CA VAL A 134 -0.50 2.36 1.86
C VAL A 134 -1.62 1.36 1.58
N HIS A 135 -2.75 1.53 2.25
CA HIS A 135 -3.98 0.81 1.94
C HIS A 135 -4.99 1.77 1.32
N ILE A 136 -5.56 1.39 0.17
CA ILE A 136 -6.54 2.18 -0.56
C ILE A 136 -7.84 1.41 -0.62
N HIS A 137 -8.88 2.00 -0.03
CA HIS A 137 -10.24 1.50 -0.03
C HIS A 137 -11.06 2.21 -1.10
N VAL A 138 -11.74 1.45 -1.96
CA VAL A 138 -12.72 2.00 -2.91
C VAL A 138 -14.08 1.36 -2.69
N GLY A 139 -15.10 2.18 -2.47
CA GLY A 139 -16.47 1.75 -2.24
C GLY A 139 -17.07 1.07 -3.47
N ILE A 140 -17.73 -0.07 -3.27
CA ILE A 140 -18.38 -0.86 -4.33
C ILE A 140 -19.85 -1.04 -4.01
N ALA A 141 -20.71 -0.85 -5.02
CA ALA A 141 -22.16 -0.90 -4.85
C ALA A 141 -22.69 -2.25 -4.34
N SER A 142 -22.02 -3.36 -4.70
CA SER A 142 -22.51 -4.71 -4.34
C SER A 142 -21.42 -5.79 -4.39
N ALA A 143 -21.66 -6.84 -3.61
CA ALA A 143 -20.74 -7.97 -3.40
C ALA A 143 -20.40 -8.76 -4.68
N ASP A 144 -21.34 -8.88 -5.62
CA ASP A 144 -21.18 -9.60 -6.89
C ASP A 144 -20.16 -8.94 -7.83
N ARG A 145 -19.84 -7.66 -7.61
CA ARG A 145 -18.89 -6.89 -8.41
C ARG A 145 -17.45 -7.03 -7.90
N VAL A 146 -17.29 -7.41 -6.64
CA VAL A 146 -16.01 -7.38 -5.92
C VAL A 146 -14.96 -8.29 -6.58
N TRP A 147 -15.25 -9.57 -6.73
CA TRP A 147 -14.28 -10.54 -7.27
C TRP A 147 -13.94 -10.34 -8.74
N PRO A 148 -14.90 -10.05 -9.63
CA PRO A 148 -14.58 -9.66 -11.00
C PRO A 148 -13.60 -8.48 -11.07
N ILE A 149 -13.79 -7.44 -10.24
CA ILE A 149 -12.89 -6.28 -10.19
C ILE A 149 -11.54 -6.65 -9.59
N ILE A 150 -11.49 -7.41 -8.49
CA ILE A 150 -10.21 -7.86 -7.89
C ILE A 150 -9.40 -8.67 -8.90
N ASN A 151 -10.03 -9.61 -9.62
CA ASN A 151 -9.35 -10.41 -10.64
C ASN A 151 -8.78 -9.55 -11.79
N ALA A 152 -9.49 -8.48 -12.17
CA ALA A 152 -9.01 -7.52 -13.15
C ALA A 152 -7.86 -6.66 -12.61
N MET A 153 -7.96 -6.22 -11.36
CA MET A 153 -6.90 -5.48 -10.66
C MET A 153 -5.61 -6.28 -10.57
N MET A 154 -5.68 -7.62 -10.46
CA MET A 154 -4.48 -8.46 -10.48
C MET A 154 -3.67 -8.34 -11.78
N THR A 155 -4.32 -8.01 -12.90
CA THR A 155 -3.62 -7.75 -14.17
C THR A 155 -2.82 -6.45 -14.16
N LYS A 156 -3.13 -5.53 -13.22
CA LYS A 156 -2.48 -4.23 -13.03
C LYS A 156 -1.71 -4.12 -11.71
N TYR A 157 -1.59 -5.23 -10.98
CA TYR A 157 -0.70 -5.37 -9.83
C TYR A 157 0.72 -4.88 -10.10
N PRO A 158 1.41 -5.31 -11.19
CA PRO A 158 2.80 -4.92 -11.38
C PRO A 158 2.98 -3.42 -11.63
N HIS A 159 1.99 -2.74 -12.19
CA HIS A 159 2.02 -1.28 -12.42
C HIS A 159 2.02 -0.51 -11.10
N LEU A 160 1.06 -0.82 -10.24
CA LEU A 160 0.93 -0.19 -8.93
C LEU A 160 2.13 -0.50 -8.03
N LEU A 161 2.62 -1.75 -8.05
CA LEU A 161 3.79 -2.12 -7.26
C LEU A 161 5.08 -1.45 -7.79
N ALA A 162 5.30 -1.43 -9.11
CA ALA A 162 6.48 -0.81 -9.69
C ALA A 162 6.55 0.69 -9.39
N LEU A 163 5.41 1.38 -9.45
CA LEU A 163 5.30 2.81 -9.13
C LEU A 163 5.52 3.12 -7.65
N SER A 164 4.94 2.30 -6.77
CA SER A 164 4.99 2.54 -5.32
C SER A 164 6.28 2.07 -4.66
N ALA A 165 7.06 1.21 -5.32
CA ALA A 165 8.27 0.60 -4.77
C ALA A 165 9.22 1.62 -4.12
N SER A 166 9.49 1.42 -2.83
CA SER A 166 10.32 2.31 -2.01
C SER A 166 11.09 1.54 -0.93
N SER A 167 11.42 0.27 -1.19
CA SER A 167 12.12 -0.58 -0.20
C SER A 167 13.31 -1.34 -0.77
N PRO A 168 14.34 -0.65 -1.32
CA PRO A 168 15.52 -1.33 -1.87
C PRO A 168 16.49 -1.83 -0.78
N GLY A 169 16.51 -1.22 0.40
CA GLY A 169 17.44 -1.51 1.48
C GLY A 169 16.87 -2.43 2.56
N TRP A 170 17.69 -3.36 3.07
CA TRP A 170 17.37 -4.19 4.23
C TRP A 170 18.65 -4.62 4.97
N ALA A 171 18.65 -4.52 6.30
CA ALA A 171 19.79 -4.91 7.15
C ALA A 171 21.15 -4.33 6.69
N GLY A 172 21.14 -3.06 6.25
CA GLY A 172 22.30 -2.31 5.80
C GLY A 172 22.80 -2.67 4.39
N ARG A 173 22.00 -3.41 3.60
CA ARG A 173 22.38 -3.88 2.26
C ARG A 173 21.35 -3.45 1.23
N ASP A 174 21.83 -3.18 0.01
CA ASP A 174 20.94 -3.16 -1.15
C ASP A 174 20.53 -4.61 -1.43
N THR A 175 19.23 -4.87 -1.38
CA THR A 175 18.66 -6.21 -1.56
C THR A 175 18.65 -6.64 -3.03
N GLY A 176 18.82 -5.69 -3.94
CA GLY A 176 18.58 -5.86 -5.37
C GLY A 176 17.10 -5.88 -5.76
N TYR A 177 16.16 -5.75 -4.81
CA TYR A 177 14.74 -5.57 -5.09
C TYR A 177 14.39 -4.07 -5.17
N ALA A 178 13.31 -3.76 -5.88
CA ALA A 178 12.67 -2.44 -5.86
C ALA A 178 11.72 -2.34 -4.65
N SER A 179 10.91 -3.39 -4.42
CA SER A 179 10.14 -3.58 -3.19
C SER A 179 10.57 -4.86 -2.46
N ASN A 180 11.40 -4.72 -1.43
CA ASN A 180 11.70 -5.80 -0.50
C ASN A 180 10.52 -6.05 0.46
N ARG A 181 9.69 -5.03 0.73
CA ARG A 181 8.46 -5.17 1.53
C ARG A 181 7.57 -6.28 0.96
N THR A 182 7.32 -6.28 -0.35
CA THR A 182 6.53 -7.34 -1.01
C THR A 182 7.10 -8.74 -0.76
N MET A 183 8.44 -8.86 -0.78
CA MET A 183 9.13 -10.14 -0.63
C MET A 183 9.12 -10.66 0.80
N LEU A 184 9.15 -9.76 1.79
CA LEU A 184 8.97 -10.08 3.20
C LEU A 184 7.53 -10.46 3.50
N TYR A 185 6.56 -9.65 3.07
CA TYR A 185 5.16 -9.82 3.43
C TYR A 185 4.60 -11.19 3.03
N GLN A 186 4.95 -11.69 1.83
CA GLN A 186 4.51 -13.00 1.33
C GLN A 186 5.02 -14.21 2.14
N GLN A 187 5.94 -14.02 3.10
CA GLN A 187 6.38 -15.10 3.99
C GLN A 187 5.37 -15.39 5.11
N LEU A 188 4.44 -14.46 5.36
CA LEU A 188 3.40 -14.65 6.35
C LEU A 188 2.36 -15.66 5.87
N PRO A 189 1.83 -16.51 6.76
CA PRO A 189 0.73 -17.40 6.42
C PRO A 189 -0.46 -16.55 5.96
N THR A 190 -1.16 -16.97 4.91
CA THR A 190 -2.31 -16.24 4.31
C THR A 190 -1.97 -14.92 3.64
N ALA A 191 -0.68 -14.56 3.54
CA ALA A 191 -0.26 -13.37 2.81
C ALA A 191 0.03 -13.64 1.34
N GLY A 192 -0.20 -12.63 0.50
CA GLY A 192 0.12 -12.66 -0.91
C GLY A 192 -1.10 -12.49 -1.82
N ILE A 193 -0.94 -12.89 -3.08
CA ILE A 193 -1.97 -12.72 -4.09
C ILE A 193 -3.20 -13.56 -3.70
N PRO A 194 -4.43 -13.01 -3.78
CA PRO A 194 -5.65 -13.80 -3.61
C PRO A 194 -5.72 -14.98 -4.57
N TYR A 195 -6.47 -16.00 -4.20
CA TYR A 195 -6.83 -17.06 -5.16
C TYR A 195 -7.77 -16.50 -6.24
N ASP A 196 -7.81 -17.15 -7.41
CA ASP A 196 -8.70 -16.83 -8.53
C ASP A 196 -10.19 -17.17 -8.22
N PHE A 197 -10.78 -16.53 -7.19
CA PHE A 197 -12.19 -16.71 -6.84
C PHE A 197 -13.09 -16.13 -7.92
N LYS A 198 -14.16 -16.86 -8.28
CA LYS A 198 -15.07 -16.47 -9.35
C LYS A 198 -16.09 -15.43 -8.91
N ASP A 199 -16.60 -15.58 -7.69
CA ASP A 199 -17.71 -14.81 -7.17
C ASP A 199 -17.72 -14.74 -5.64
N TRP A 200 -18.71 -14.03 -5.11
CA TRP A 200 -18.90 -13.84 -3.68
C TRP A 200 -19.22 -15.12 -2.90
N ASP A 201 -19.85 -16.09 -3.55
CA ASP A 201 -20.21 -17.35 -2.91
C ASP A 201 -18.97 -18.23 -2.70
N GLU A 202 -18.06 -18.27 -3.69
CA GLU A 202 -16.78 -18.95 -3.55
C GLU A 202 -15.92 -18.32 -2.44
N TRP A 203 -15.89 -16.99 -2.38
CA TRP A 203 -15.24 -16.26 -1.27
C TRP A 203 -15.86 -16.56 0.08
N SER A 204 -17.19 -16.52 0.18
CA SER A 204 -17.92 -16.83 1.41
C SER A 204 -17.63 -18.26 1.87
N SER A 205 -17.55 -19.21 0.94
CA SER A 205 -17.16 -20.60 1.23
C SER A 205 -15.72 -20.70 1.72
N PHE A 206 -14.80 -20.02 1.04
CA PHE A 206 -13.38 -19.98 1.44
C PHE A 206 -13.22 -19.44 2.85
N VAL A 207 -13.79 -18.28 3.17
CA VAL A 207 -13.69 -17.69 4.51
C VAL A 207 -14.32 -18.60 5.58
N ALA A 208 -15.42 -19.29 5.26
CA ALA A 208 -16.01 -20.29 6.15
C ALA A 208 -15.05 -21.46 6.44
N ASP A 209 -14.33 -21.94 5.43
CA ASP A 209 -13.31 -22.98 5.59
C ASP A 209 -12.10 -22.49 6.40
N GLN A 210 -11.65 -21.25 6.18
CA GLN A 210 -10.56 -20.64 6.95
C GLN A 210 -10.94 -20.48 8.43
N LYS A 211 -12.18 -20.03 8.73
CA LYS A 211 -12.70 -19.92 10.11
C LYS A 211 -12.82 -21.31 10.76
N LYS A 212 -13.32 -22.30 10.03
CA LYS A 212 -13.50 -23.67 10.53
C LYS A 212 -12.17 -24.37 10.81
N SER A 213 -11.16 -24.13 10.00
CA SER A 213 -9.82 -24.71 10.17
C SER A 213 -8.97 -23.99 11.23
N GLY A 214 -9.38 -22.80 11.67
CA GLY A 214 -8.62 -21.96 12.59
C GLY A 214 -7.44 -21.25 11.93
N VAL A 215 -7.38 -21.21 10.60
CA VAL A 215 -6.38 -20.42 9.86
C VAL A 215 -6.62 -18.92 10.06
N ILE A 216 -7.89 -18.53 10.19
CA ILE A 216 -8.32 -17.22 10.68
C ILE A 216 -9.15 -17.40 11.95
N ASP A 217 -8.81 -16.65 12.98
CA ASP A 217 -9.40 -16.69 14.32
C ASP A 217 -10.21 -15.42 14.65
N HIS A 218 -9.99 -14.33 13.92
CA HIS A 218 -10.76 -13.08 13.97
C HIS A 218 -10.75 -12.39 12.60
N ASP A 219 -11.66 -11.44 12.41
CA ASP A 219 -11.76 -10.66 11.18
C ASP A 219 -10.51 -9.77 11.02
N GLY A 220 -9.88 -9.80 9.85
CA GLY A 220 -8.64 -9.06 9.55
C GLY A 220 -7.36 -9.90 9.48
N SER A 221 -7.37 -11.14 9.95
CA SER A 221 -6.23 -12.09 9.93
C SER A 221 -5.86 -12.65 8.55
N MET A 222 -6.57 -12.24 7.49
CA MET A 222 -6.31 -12.61 6.10
C MET A 222 -5.48 -11.52 5.43
N HIS A 223 -4.22 -11.83 5.12
CA HIS A 223 -3.21 -10.85 4.68
C HIS A 223 -3.09 -10.77 3.15
N LEU A 224 -4.21 -10.93 2.44
CA LEU A 224 -4.22 -10.87 0.99
C LEU A 224 -3.84 -9.46 0.52
N ASP A 225 -3.00 -9.42 -0.52
CA ASP A 225 -2.47 -8.20 -1.14
C ASP A 225 -3.58 -7.23 -1.59
N ILE A 226 -4.72 -7.78 -2.00
CA ILE A 226 -5.97 -7.08 -2.31
C ILE A 226 -7.12 -7.96 -1.82
N ARG A 227 -8.14 -7.36 -1.20
CA ARG A 227 -9.24 -8.12 -0.61
C ARG A 227 -10.56 -7.34 -0.55
N PRO A 228 -11.69 -8.04 -0.39
CA PRO A 228 -12.91 -7.42 0.12
C PRO A 228 -12.68 -6.93 1.55
N ALA A 229 -13.10 -5.70 1.85
CA ALA A 229 -13.25 -5.21 3.22
C ALA A 229 -14.74 -5.12 3.54
N GLU A 230 -15.31 -6.25 3.97
CA GLU A 230 -16.76 -6.47 3.96
C GLU A 230 -17.51 -5.54 4.91
N LYS A 231 -16.89 -5.22 6.05
CA LYS A 231 -17.41 -4.27 7.04
C LYS A 231 -17.62 -2.86 6.45
N TRP A 232 -16.83 -2.49 5.46
CA TRP A 232 -16.82 -1.14 4.88
C TRP A 232 -17.47 -1.09 3.49
N GLY A 233 -17.79 -2.24 2.88
CA GLY A 233 -18.34 -2.28 1.53
C GLY A 233 -17.32 -1.87 0.46
N THR A 234 -16.03 -2.13 0.70
CA THR A 234 -14.95 -1.65 -0.18
C THR A 234 -14.11 -2.81 -0.72
N ILE A 235 -13.40 -2.54 -1.82
CA ILE A 235 -12.19 -3.27 -2.20
C ILE A 235 -11.01 -2.54 -1.58
N GLU A 236 -10.17 -3.28 -0.88
CA GLU A 236 -8.98 -2.78 -0.19
C GLU A 236 -7.72 -3.27 -0.92
N VAL A 237 -6.92 -2.34 -1.45
CA VAL A 237 -5.64 -2.59 -2.12
C VAL A 237 -4.49 -2.26 -1.16
N ARG A 238 -3.64 -3.25 -0.82
CA ARG A 238 -2.65 -3.14 0.28
C ARG A 238 -1.21 -3.45 -0.10
N PHE A 239 -0.96 -3.83 -1.34
CA PHE A 239 0.34 -4.32 -1.77
C PHE A 239 1.35 -3.22 -2.10
N SER A 240 0.92 -1.96 -2.15
CA SER A 240 1.79 -0.80 -2.40
C SER A 240 2.68 -0.52 -1.18
N ASP A 241 3.95 -0.21 -1.43
CA ASP A 241 4.83 0.31 -0.38
C ASP A 241 4.37 1.71 0.05
N ALA A 242 4.71 2.11 1.29
CA ALA A 242 4.52 3.48 1.73
C ALA A 242 5.33 4.44 0.82
N PRO A 243 4.68 5.42 0.17
CA PRO A 243 5.39 6.43 -0.61
C PRO A 243 6.18 7.35 0.32
N THR A 244 7.27 7.93 -0.17
CA THR A 244 8.10 8.85 0.62
C THR A 244 7.48 10.23 0.76
N ASN A 245 6.44 10.56 -0.02
CA ASN A 245 5.83 11.88 -0.07
C ASN A 245 4.36 11.85 -0.52
N LEU A 246 3.62 12.92 -0.18
CA LEU A 246 2.19 13.05 -0.51
C LEU A 246 1.90 13.07 -2.02
N ARG A 247 2.83 13.56 -2.84
CA ARG A 247 2.61 13.69 -4.29
C ARG A 247 2.61 12.34 -4.98
N GLU A 248 3.51 11.45 -4.59
CA GLU A 248 3.52 10.06 -5.05
C GLU A 248 2.34 9.27 -4.46
N LEU A 249 1.99 9.51 -3.20
CA LEU A 249 0.78 8.95 -2.60
C LEU A 249 -0.48 9.33 -3.38
N ALA A 250 -0.61 10.59 -3.79
CA ALA A 250 -1.71 11.05 -4.63
C ALA A 250 -1.77 10.33 -5.98
N ALA A 251 -0.62 10.08 -6.61
CA ALA A 251 -0.52 9.34 -7.87
C ALA A 251 -1.03 7.90 -7.71
N ILE A 252 -0.60 7.22 -6.66
CA ILE A 252 -0.94 5.82 -6.38
C ILE A 252 -2.43 5.69 -6.01
N ALA A 253 -2.95 6.61 -5.20
CA ALA A 253 -4.36 6.70 -4.86
C ALA A 253 -5.23 6.94 -6.10
N ALA A 254 -4.85 7.91 -6.95
CA ALA A 254 -5.59 8.21 -8.18
C ALA A 254 -5.58 7.07 -9.19
N LEU A 255 -4.43 6.43 -9.42
CA LEU A 255 -4.35 5.28 -10.32
C LEU A 255 -5.22 4.11 -9.82
N THR A 256 -5.16 3.80 -8.52
CA THR A 256 -5.98 2.75 -7.91
C THR A 256 -7.47 3.05 -8.03
N HIS A 257 -7.87 4.28 -7.69
CA HIS A 257 -9.26 4.73 -7.77
C HIS A 257 -9.79 4.67 -9.20
N CYS A 258 -9.03 5.21 -10.17
CA CYS A 258 -9.40 5.18 -11.57
C CYS A 258 -9.51 3.75 -12.12
N LEU A 259 -8.60 2.84 -11.77
CA LEU A 259 -8.63 1.46 -12.23
C LEU A 259 -9.87 0.71 -11.73
N ILE A 260 -10.20 0.83 -10.45
CA ILE A 260 -11.38 0.18 -9.87
C ILE A 260 -12.65 0.73 -10.53
N VAL A 261 -12.77 2.05 -10.68
CA VAL A 261 -13.93 2.68 -11.32
C VAL A 261 -14.02 2.30 -12.80
N TYR A 262 -12.89 2.21 -13.50
CA TYR A 262 -12.84 1.78 -14.90
C TYR A 262 -13.37 0.34 -15.07
N TYR A 263 -12.92 -0.60 -14.24
CA TYR A 263 -13.41 -1.98 -14.28
C TYR A 263 -14.87 -2.09 -13.85
N ASP A 264 -15.31 -1.27 -12.89
CA ASP A 264 -16.71 -1.18 -12.48
C ASP A 264 -17.61 -0.65 -13.63
N ASP A 265 -17.16 0.39 -14.35
CA ASP A 265 -17.87 0.94 -15.51
C ASP A 265 -17.96 -0.10 -16.65
N LEU A 266 -16.89 -0.86 -16.93
CA LEU A 266 -16.90 -1.96 -17.91
C LEU A 266 -17.89 -3.08 -17.55
N LEU A 267 -17.93 -3.49 -16.28
CA LEU A 267 -18.93 -4.47 -15.82
C LEU A 267 -20.36 -3.96 -16.01
N SER A 268 -20.59 -2.68 -15.73
CA SER A 268 -21.90 -2.04 -15.93
C SER A 268 -22.31 -2.00 -17.41
N ALA A 269 -21.34 -1.92 -18.31
CA ALA A 269 -21.54 -2.01 -19.76
C ALA A 269 -21.77 -3.45 -20.26
N GLY A 270 -21.57 -4.47 -19.41
CA GLY A 270 -21.70 -5.88 -19.75
C GLY A 270 -20.44 -6.48 -20.39
N ASP A 271 -19.31 -5.79 -20.29
CA ASP A 271 -18.03 -6.27 -20.81
C ASP A 271 -17.43 -7.36 -19.91
N THR A 272 -16.63 -8.23 -20.53
CA THR A 272 -15.82 -9.21 -19.79
C THR A 272 -14.52 -8.55 -19.35
N LEU A 273 -14.25 -8.58 -18.04
CA LEU A 273 -13.03 -8.02 -17.49
C LEU A 273 -11.79 -8.86 -17.82
N PRO A 274 -10.60 -8.22 -17.94
CA PRO A 274 -9.37 -8.94 -18.20
C PRO A 274 -9.00 -9.85 -17.01
N SER A 275 -8.31 -10.95 -17.31
CA SER A 275 -7.72 -11.82 -16.30
C SER A 275 -6.46 -12.48 -16.85
N LEU A 276 -5.52 -12.77 -15.95
CA LEU A 276 -4.36 -13.61 -16.23
C LEU A 276 -4.49 -14.92 -15.46
N GLN A 277 -3.67 -15.91 -15.83
CA GLN A 277 -3.51 -17.11 -15.02
C GLN A 277 -2.79 -16.78 -13.72
N GLN A 278 -3.14 -17.43 -12.61
CA GLN A 278 -2.49 -17.23 -11.31
C GLN A 278 -0.95 -17.24 -11.38
N TRP A 279 -0.35 -18.12 -12.18
CA TRP A 279 1.11 -18.18 -12.31
C TRP A 279 1.70 -16.95 -13.02
N HIS A 280 0.98 -16.32 -13.95
CA HIS A 280 1.39 -15.04 -14.54
C HIS A 280 1.25 -13.90 -13.53
N ASN A 281 0.17 -13.87 -12.72
CA ASN A 281 0.02 -12.90 -11.64
C ASN A 281 1.17 -13.00 -10.62
N ASN A 282 1.52 -14.22 -10.21
CA ASN A 282 2.64 -14.47 -9.29
C ASN A 282 3.99 -14.04 -9.89
N GLU A 283 4.23 -14.37 -11.17
CA GLU A 283 5.44 -13.94 -11.88
C GLU A 283 5.52 -12.42 -11.98
N ASN A 284 4.42 -11.75 -12.37
CA ASN A 284 4.37 -10.29 -12.46
C ASN A 284 4.60 -9.60 -11.12
N LYS A 285 4.05 -10.14 -10.01
CA LYS A 285 4.35 -9.67 -8.66
C LYS A 285 5.84 -9.73 -8.38
N TRP A 286 6.48 -10.87 -8.67
CA TRP A 286 7.92 -11.02 -8.44
C TRP A 286 8.75 -10.09 -9.34
N ARG A 287 8.41 -9.98 -10.63
CA ARG A 287 9.11 -9.10 -11.58
C ARG A 287 8.99 -7.63 -11.18
N ALA A 288 7.82 -7.16 -10.79
CA ALA A 288 7.63 -5.80 -10.30
C ALA A 288 8.38 -5.56 -8.99
N ALA A 289 8.31 -6.49 -8.02
CA ALA A 289 9.09 -6.39 -6.78
C ALA A 289 10.60 -6.33 -7.04
N ARG A 290 11.11 -7.09 -8.02
CA ARG A 290 12.54 -7.19 -8.33
C ARG A 290 13.07 -6.05 -9.18
N TYR A 291 12.36 -5.69 -10.24
CA TYR A 291 12.84 -4.78 -11.28
C TYR A 291 12.17 -3.40 -11.24
N GLY A 292 11.07 -3.25 -10.50
CA GLY A 292 10.34 -1.99 -10.42
C GLY A 292 9.92 -1.48 -11.79
N MET A 293 10.26 -0.23 -12.11
CA MET A 293 9.91 0.44 -13.36
C MET A 293 10.62 -0.15 -14.60
N ASP A 294 11.62 -1.02 -14.40
CA ASP A 294 12.31 -1.74 -15.49
C ASP A 294 11.71 -3.15 -15.72
N ALA A 295 10.59 -3.48 -15.08
CA ALA A 295 9.97 -4.79 -15.21
C ALA A 295 9.34 -5.00 -16.59
N ILE A 296 9.71 -6.10 -17.25
CA ILE A 296 8.98 -6.64 -18.40
C ILE A 296 7.85 -7.51 -17.85
N ILE A 297 6.60 -7.10 -18.06
CA ILE A 297 5.41 -7.72 -17.48
C ILE A 297 4.65 -8.54 -18.51
N ILE A 298 4.00 -9.60 -18.05
CA ILE A 298 3.10 -10.42 -18.87
C ILE A 298 1.73 -9.74 -18.90
N THR A 299 1.21 -9.38 -20.07
CA THR A 299 -0.04 -8.62 -20.22
C THR A 299 -1.22 -9.42 -20.73
N THR A 300 -0.98 -10.61 -21.30
CA THR A 300 -2.04 -11.44 -21.87
C THR A 300 -1.95 -12.88 -21.39
N ARG A 301 -3.05 -13.61 -21.58
CA ARG A 301 -3.12 -15.04 -21.26
C ARG A 301 -2.26 -15.89 -22.19
N ASP A 302 -1.91 -15.36 -23.36
CA ASP A 302 -1.03 -16.00 -24.35
C ASP A 302 0.46 -15.66 -24.12
N THR A 303 0.78 -15.04 -22.98
CA THR A 303 2.14 -14.71 -22.53
C THR A 303 2.82 -13.65 -23.40
N ASP A 304 2.05 -12.66 -23.89
CA ASP A 304 2.66 -11.45 -24.44
C ASP A 304 3.31 -10.63 -23.32
N GLU A 305 4.41 -9.97 -23.65
CA GLU A 305 5.23 -9.21 -22.71
C GLU A 305 5.47 -7.78 -23.20
N VAL A 306 5.54 -6.83 -22.27
CA VAL A 306 5.82 -5.41 -22.54
C VAL A 306 6.52 -4.79 -21.33
N LEU A 307 7.26 -3.70 -21.54
CA LEU A 307 7.81 -2.93 -20.42
C LEU A 307 6.66 -2.28 -19.62
N VAL A 308 6.73 -2.34 -18.29
CA VAL A 308 5.65 -1.82 -17.41
C VAL A 308 5.35 -0.34 -17.67
N THR A 309 6.37 0.46 -17.99
CA THR A 309 6.21 1.89 -18.31
C THR A 309 5.52 2.14 -19.63
N GLU A 310 5.71 1.28 -20.63
CA GLU A 310 5.03 1.38 -21.93
C GLU A 310 3.54 1.04 -21.79
N ASP A 311 3.19 -0.03 -21.04
CA ASP A 311 1.78 -0.36 -20.77
C ASP A 311 1.11 0.69 -19.88
N LEU A 312 1.85 1.25 -18.92
CA LEU A 312 1.37 2.30 -18.04
C LEU A 312 1.06 3.59 -18.80
N GLU A 313 1.90 4.01 -19.75
CA GLU A 313 1.65 5.16 -20.62
C GLU A 313 0.33 5.01 -21.39
N LEU A 314 0.08 3.84 -21.98
CA LEU A 314 -1.18 3.54 -22.66
C LEU A 314 -2.36 3.57 -21.69
N LEU A 315 -2.20 2.96 -20.52
CA LEU A 315 -3.21 2.91 -19.48
C LEU A 315 -3.62 4.29 -18.97
N LEU A 316 -2.67 5.22 -18.79
CA LEU A 316 -2.97 6.59 -18.38
C LEU A 316 -3.85 7.32 -19.41
N GLY A 317 -3.65 7.06 -20.71
CA GLY A 317 -4.53 7.55 -21.76
C GLY A 317 -5.95 7.00 -21.65
N VAL A 318 -6.10 5.71 -21.32
CA VAL A 318 -7.40 5.06 -21.11
C VAL A 318 -8.11 5.61 -19.88
N LEU A 319 -7.37 5.88 -18.80
CA LEU A 319 -7.92 6.33 -17.52
C LEU A 319 -8.17 7.85 -17.46
N ALA A 320 -7.64 8.65 -18.39
CA ALA A 320 -7.81 10.10 -18.38
C ALA A 320 -9.28 10.56 -18.28
N PRO A 321 -10.24 10.02 -19.05
CA PRO A 321 -11.66 10.40 -18.91
C PRO A 321 -12.27 10.01 -17.55
N ILE A 322 -11.80 8.91 -16.95
CA ILE A 322 -12.23 8.48 -15.62
C ILE A 322 -11.69 9.44 -14.56
N ALA A 323 -10.43 9.85 -14.68
CA ALA A 323 -9.83 10.81 -13.76
C ALA A 323 -10.49 12.19 -13.82
N GLU A 324 -10.93 12.63 -15.00
CA GLU A 324 -11.76 13.86 -15.14
C GLU A 324 -13.11 13.70 -14.43
N LYS A 325 -13.79 12.56 -14.61
CA LYS A 325 -15.06 12.25 -13.94
C LYS A 325 -14.92 12.22 -12.40
N LEU A 326 -13.81 11.69 -11.90
CA LEU A 326 -13.50 11.58 -10.47
C LEU A 326 -12.84 12.84 -9.88
N GLY A 327 -12.55 13.85 -10.69
CA GLY A 327 -11.87 15.07 -10.24
C GLY A 327 -10.42 14.86 -9.80
N CYS A 328 -9.75 13.79 -10.24
CA CYS A 328 -8.38 13.43 -9.86
C CYS A 328 -7.38 13.44 -11.03
N ALA A 329 -7.70 14.12 -12.13
CA ALA A 329 -6.83 14.20 -13.31
C ALA A 329 -5.44 14.80 -13.01
N LYS A 330 -5.36 15.72 -12.05
CA LYS A 330 -4.09 16.31 -11.60
C LYS A 330 -3.23 15.27 -10.89
N GLU A 331 -3.82 14.51 -9.98
CA GLU A 331 -3.16 13.48 -9.17
C GLU A 331 -2.75 12.29 -10.05
N LEU A 332 -3.61 11.85 -10.99
CA LEU A 332 -3.25 10.84 -11.97
C LEU A 332 -2.07 11.31 -12.85
N GLY A 333 -2.03 12.60 -13.18
CA GLY A 333 -0.93 13.22 -13.92
C GLY A 333 0.45 13.05 -13.26
N TYR A 334 0.52 12.92 -11.93
CA TYR A 334 1.77 12.71 -11.22
C TYR A 334 2.41 11.34 -11.51
N VAL A 335 1.68 10.37 -12.06
CA VAL A 335 2.28 9.11 -12.51
C VAL A 335 3.34 9.36 -13.60
N TRP A 336 3.11 10.32 -14.50
CA TRP A 336 4.10 10.73 -15.50
C TRP A 336 5.34 11.35 -14.85
N GLU A 337 5.17 12.08 -13.76
CA GLU A 337 6.28 12.68 -13.02
C GLU A 337 7.14 11.59 -12.35
N ILE A 338 6.51 10.55 -11.79
CA ILE A 338 7.23 9.38 -11.24
C ILE A 338 8.01 8.67 -12.35
N MET A 339 7.39 8.41 -13.50
CA MET A 339 8.06 7.78 -14.64
C MET A 339 9.25 8.58 -15.16
N ALA A 340 9.16 9.92 -15.17
CA ALA A 340 10.20 10.80 -15.68
C ALA A 340 11.32 11.08 -14.66
N GLY A 341 10.97 11.24 -13.38
CA GLY A 341 11.89 11.56 -12.28
C GLY A 341 12.50 10.33 -11.60
N GLY A 342 11.95 9.15 -11.87
CA GLY A 342 12.28 7.89 -11.21
C GLY A 342 11.46 7.69 -9.94
N ALA A 343 11.03 6.45 -9.70
CA ALA A 343 10.33 6.05 -8.48
C ALA A 343 11.23 6.14 -7.24
N ALA A 344 10.62 6.14 -6.05
CA ALA A 344 11.33 6.30 -4.78
C ALA A 344 12.52 5.35 -4.62
N TYR A 345 12.37 4.05 -4.93
CA TYR A 345 13.49 3.10 -4.84
C TYR A 345 14.67 3.47 -5.75
N GLN A 346 14.42 4.08 -6.92
CA GLN A 346 15.47 4.49 -7.86
C GLN A 346 16.25 5.67 -7.29
N ARG A 347 15.56 6.66 -6.71
CA ARG A 347 16.21 7.81 -6.05
C ARG A 347 17.00 7.38 -4.83
N GLN A 348 16.44 6.49 -4.01
CA GLN A 348 17.09 5.92 -2.84
C GLN A 348 18.35 5.11 -3.20
N ARG A 349 18.27 4.27 -4.24
CA ARG A 349 19.44 3.52 -4.73
C ARG A 349 20.50 4.45 -5.31
N ALA A 350 20.12 5.46 -6.10
CA ALA A 350 21.05 6.44 -6.64
C ALA A 350 21.79 7.21 -5.53
N GLU A 351 21.08 7.58 -4.46
CA GLU A 351 21.67 8.22 -3.29
C GLU A 351 22.64 7.27 -2.56
N PHE A 352 22.28 6.01 -2.36
CA PHE A 352 23.17 5.01 -1.78
C PHE A 352 24.41 4.75 -2.64
N GLU A 353 24.27 4.63 -3.96
CA GLU A 353 25.40 4.45 -4.88
C GLU A 353 26.37 5.64 -4.85
N ARG A 354 25.82 6.86 -4.66
CA ARG A 354 26.60 8.09 -4.57
C ARG A 354 27.36 8.22 -3.25
N THR A 355 26.77 7.80 -2.13
CA THR A 355 27.33 8.07 -0.78
C THR A 355 27.90 6.84 -0.09
N GLY A 356 27.47 5.64 -0.47
CA GLY A 356 27.73 4.39 0.25
C GLY A 356 27.10 4.33 1.65
N ASN A 357 26.15 5.21 1.96
CA ASN A 357 25.60 5.39 3.31
C ASN A 357 24.07 5.43 3.32
N TRP A 358 23.45 4.41 3.93
CA TRP A 358 22.00 4.37 4.10
C TRP A 358 21.44 5.49 4.97
N GLY A 359 22.23 6.10 5.85
CA GLY A 359 21.79 7.26 6.62
C GLY A 359 21.42 8.46 5.74
N THR A 360 22.10 8.66 4.60
CA THR A 360 21.74 9.75 3.68
C THR A 360 20.49 9.43 2.87
N VAL A 361 20.20 8.15 2.65
CA VAL A 361 18.95 7.68 2.04
C VAL A 361 17.75 7.91 2.97
N VAL A 362 17.93 7.68 4.28
CA VAL A 362 16.91 8.03 5.28
C VAL A 362 16.68 9.54 5.30
N ASP A 363 17.76 10.35 5.29
CA ASP A 363 17.66 11.80 5.25
C ASP A 363 16.94 12.31 3.98
N LEU A 364 17.19 11.67 2.82
CA LEU A 364 16.48 11.93 1.57
C LEU A 364 14.97 11.68 1.72
N ALA A 365 14.57 10.50 2.17
CA ALA A 365 13.16 10.16 2.33
C ALA A 365 12.44 11.06 3.33
N CYS A 366 13.09 11.48 4.42
CA CYS A 366 12.52 12.47 5.33
C CYS A 366 12.36 13.85 4.66
N THR A 367 13.32 14.25 3.83
CA THR A 367 13.24 15.54 3.11
C THR A 367 12.10 15.51 2.10
N GLU A 368 11.94 14.41 1.36
CA GLU A 368 10.83 14.23 0.43
C GLU A 368 9.46 14.28 1.15
N LEU A 369 9.40 13.69 2.35
CA LEU A 369 8.21 13.72 3.22
C LEU A 369 7.90 15.12 3.77
N GLU A 370 8.92 15.93 4.05
CA GLU A 370 8.77 17.30 4.55
C GLU A 370 8.38 18.29 3.44
N GLU A 371 8.95 18.12 2.24
CA GLU A 371 8.68 18.96 1.07
C GLU A 371 7.44 18.52 0.27
N TRP A 372 6.88 17.36 0.60
CA TRP A 372 5.75 16.72 -0.08
C TRP A 372 6.03 16.37 -1.54
N ARG A 373 7.29 16.19 -1.93
CA ARG A 373 7.73 15.91 -3.30
C ARG A 373 9.11 15.25 -3.33
N PRO A 374 9.47 14.57 -4.43
CA PRO A 374 10.83 14.08 -4.71
C PRO A 374 11.92 15.15 -4.68
#